data_AF-A0A3A8S8G4-F1
#
_entry.id   AF-A0A3A8S8G4-F1
#
_cell.length_a   1.000
_cell.length_b   1.000
_cell.length_c   1.000
_cell.angle_alpha   90.00
_cell.angle_beta   90.00
_cell.angle_gamma   90.00
#
_symmetry.space_group_name_H-M   'P 1'
#
loop_
_entity.id
_entity.type
_entity.pdbx_description
1 polymer ?
#
loop_
_entity_poly.entity_id
_entity_poly.type
_entity_poly.pdbx_seq_one_letter_code
_entity_poly.pdbx_strand_id
1 'polypeptide(L)'
;AWSYFVAAQARGETARALDFVTDRFQRFGARNAAPARTLCRALEELSRPLEALELLEQACSLRPEDGELALFAAEMHSRLGNEEAASRHLRSAEGRVRDVAWHRAAAILSSARGELAVSLGHWEQVLARE
;
A
#
# COMPACT_ATOMS: atom_id res chain seq x y z
N ALA A 1 13.27 -3.14 -8.73
CA ALA A 1 12.09 -3.18 -9.64
C ALA A 1 11.55 -1.77 -9.86
N TRP A 2 11.20 -1.02 -8.80
CA TRP A 2 10.80 0.39 -8.92
C TRP A 2 11.80 1.26 -9.70
N SER A 3 13.09 1.23 -9.33
CA SER A 3 14.12 2.02 -10.03
C SER A 3 14.24 1.67 -11.52
N TYR A 4 13.99 0.42 -11.90
CA TYR A 4 13.95 0.01 -13.30
C TYR A 4 12.72 0.57 -14.01
N PHE A 5 11.54 0.48 -13.39
CA PHE A 5 10.30 1.03 -13.94
C PHE A 5 10.45 2.52 -14.28
N VAL A 6 10.91 3.32 -13.30
CA VAL A 6 11.11 4.76 -13.47
C VAL A 6 12.13 5.06 -14.59
N ALA A 7 13.24 4.33 -14.63
CA ALA A 7 14.26 4.53 -15.66
C ALA A 7 13.75 4.19 -17.07
N ALA A 8 12.97 3.11 -17.22
CA ALA A 8 12.38 2.70 -18.49
C ALA A 8 11.27 3.66 -18.93
N GLN A 9 10.41 4.10 -18.01
CA GLN A 9 9.39 5.12 -18.27
C GLN A 9 10.01 6.44 -18.76
N ALA A 10 11.08 6.91 -18.12
CA ALA A 10 11.79 8.12 -18.53
C ALA A 10 12.39 8.04 -19.95
N ARG A 11 12.54 6.82 -20.49
CA ARG A 11 13.00 6.56 -21.86
C ARG A 11 11.86 6.35 -22.86
N GLY A 12 10.61 6.51 -22.43
CA GLY A 12 9.42 6.22 -23.24
C GLY A 12 9.08 4.73 -23.35
N GLU A 13 9.76 3.87 -22.59
CA GLU A 13 9.57 2.41 -22.63
C GLU A 13 8.48 1.94 -21.62
N THR A 14 7.45 2.75 -21.40
CA THR A 14 6.44 2.56 -20.33
C THR A 14 5.71 1.22 -20.43
N ALA A 15 5.31 0.79 -21.62
CA ALA A 15 4.62 -0.49 -21.80
C ALA A 15 5.49 -1.67 -21.35
N ARG A 16 6.75 -1.69 -21.81
CA ARG A 16 7.75 -2.69 -21.40
C ARG A 16 8.02 -2.65 -19.89
N ALA A 17 8.11 -1.45 -19.33
CA ALA A 17 8.31 -1.26 -17.90
C ALA A 17 7.16 -1.87 -17.09
N LEU A 18 5.93 -1.65 -17.53
CA LEU A 18 4.72 -2.20 -16.92
C LEU A 18 4.67 -3.73 -17.07
N ASP A 19 4.93 -4.27 -18.26
CA ASP A 19 4.97 -5.72 -18.49
C ASP A 19 5.96 -6.42 -17.55
N PHE A 20 7.13 -5.81 -17.33
CA PHE A 20 8.13 -6.33 -16.40
C PHE A 20 7.64 -6.40 -14.95
N VAL A 21 7.00 -5.34 -14.44
CA VAL A 21 6.49 -5.35 -13.05
C VAL A 21 5.26 -6.25 -12.91
N THR A 22 4.47 -6.43 -13.98
CA THR A 22 3.35 -7.37 -14.05
C THR A 22 3.82 -8.83 -14.02
N ASP A 23 4.76 -9.24 -14.89
CA ASP A 23 5.37 -10.59 -14.87
C ASP A 23 5.92 -10.92 -13.47
N ARG A 24 6.59 -9.93 -12.87
CA ARG A 24 7.15 -10.09 -11.52
C ARG A 24 6.06 -10.35 -10.48
N PHE A 25 4.93 -9.66 -10.53
CA PHE A 25 3.80 -9.94 -9.64
C PHE A 25 3.22 -11.33 -9.89
N GLN A 26 3.02 -11.73 -11.14
CA GLN A 26 2.48 -13.06 -11.47
C GLN A 26 3.37 -14.19 -10.92
N ARG A 27 4.70 -14.04 -11.01
CA ARG A 27 5.65 -15.06 -10.55
C ARG A 27 5.86 -15.12 -9.04
N PHE A 28 5.75 -13.97 -8.36
CA PHE A 28 6.19 -13.84 -6.97
C PHE A 28 5.15 -13.28 -6.01
N GLY A 29 3.98 -12.85 -6.49
CA GLY A 29 2.95 -12.17 -5.71
C GLY A 29 2.39 -12.99 -4.55
N ALA A 30 2.27 -14.31 -4.72
CA ALA A 30 1.87 -15.20 -3.62
C ALA A 30 2.95 -15.32 -2.52
N ARG A 31 4.23 -15.15 -2.88
CA ARG A 31 5.38 -15.37 -1.99
C ARG A 31 5.86 -14.10 -1.29
N ASN A 32 5.65 -12.95 -1.90
CA ASN A 32 6.19 -11.67 -1.44
C ASN A 32 5.24 -10.54 -1.86
N ALA A 33 4.97 -9.59 -0.95
CA ALA A 33 4.15 -8.41 -1.22
C ALA A 33 4.87 -7.32 -2.03
N ALA A 34 6.20 -7.29 -2.07
CA ALA A 34 6.98 -6.24 -2.74
C ALA A 34 6.69 -6.10 -4.26
N PRO A 35 6.49 -7.19 -5.04
CA PRO A 35 5.98 -7.10 -6.41
C PRO A 35 4.62 -6.40 -6.52
N ALA A 36 3.66 -6.75 -5.65
CA ALA A 36 2.34 -6.11 -5.63
C ALA A 36 2.46 -4.61 -5.35
N ARG A 37 3.20 -4.23 -4.29
CA ARG A 37 3.46 -2.82 -3.93
C ARG A 37 4.10 -2.04 -5.09
N THR A 38 5.05 -2.66 -5.79
CA THR A 38 5.72 -2.03 -6.94
C THR A 38 4.76 -1.81 -8.09
N LEU A 39 3.91 -2.80 -8.40
CA LEU A 39 2.96 -2.72 -9.51
C LEU A 39 1.79 -1.77 -9.20
N CYS A 40 1.25 -1.76 -7.98
CA CYS A 40 0.27 -0.75 -7.54
C CYS A 40 0.82 0.67 -7.73
N ARG A 41 2.07 0.91 -7.29
CA ARG A 41 2.72 2.22 -7.44
C ARG A 41 2.93 2.60 -8.91
N ALA A 42 3.29 1.65 -9.76
CA ALA A 42 3.42 1.87 -11.19
C ALA A 42 2.06 2.23 -11.83
N LEU A 43 0.98 1.59 -11.40
CA LEU A 43 -0.38 1.91 -11.88
C LEU A 43 -0.85 3.29 -11.38
N GLU A 44 -0.56 3.66 -10.12
CA GLU A 44 -0.80 5.02 -9.61
C GLU A 44 -0.06 6.07 -10.45
N GLU A 45 1.23 5.87 -10.74
CA GLU A 45 2.06 6.79 -11.55
C GLU A 45 1.52 6.97 -12.98
N LEU A 46 0.84 5.94 -13.51
CA LEU A 46 0.22 5.97 -14.83
C LEU A 46 -1.22 6.47 -14.79
N SER A 47 -1.69 7.05 -13.68
CA SER A 47 -3.06 7.51 -13.48
C SER A 47 -4.11 6.41 -13.70
N ARG A 48 -3.78 5.17 -13.29
CA ARG A 48 -4.66 3.98 -13.34
C ARG A 48 -5.01 3.49 -11.93
N PRO A 49 -5.62 4.32 -11.07
CA PRO A 49 -5.85 3.99 -9.66
C PRO A 49 -6.84 2.84 -9.45
N LEU A 50 -7.84 2.68 -10.34
CA LEU A 50 -8.81 1.58 -10.23
C LEU A 50 -8.14 0.22 -10.43
N GLU A 51 -7.27 0.11 -11.42
CA GLU A 51 -6.49 -1.12 -11.65
C GLU A 51 -5.50 -1.38 -10.51
N ALA A 52 -4.94 -0.33 -9.91
CA ALA A 52 -4.10 -0.46 -8.73
C ALA A 52 -4.87 -1.06 -7.55
N LEU A 53 -6.14 -0.66 -7.35
CA LEU A 53 -7.01 -1.19 -6.30
C LEU A 53 -7.45 -2.64 -6.58
N GLU A 54 -7.81 -2.98 -7.81
CA GLU A 54 -8.15 -4.36 -8.20
C GLU A 54 -6.97 -5.30 -7.95
N LEU A 55 -5.77 -4.90 -8.36
CA LEU A 55 -4.55 -5.63 -8.10
C LEU A 55 -4.25 -5.76 -6.59
N LEU A 56 -4.50 -4.70 -5.83
CA LEU A 56 -4.26 -4.69 -4.40
C LEU A 56 -5.18 -5.66 -3.66
N GLU A 57 -6.46 -5.73 -4.05
CA GLU A 57 -7.42 -6.71 -3.51
C GLU A 57 -7.03 -8.14 -3.91
N GLN A 58 -6.55 -8.35 -5.15
CA GLN A 58 -5.98 -9.64 -5.55
C GLN A 58 -4.77 -10.01 -4.69
N ALA A 59 -3.84 -9.07 -4.45
CA ALA A 59 -2.66 -9.31 -3.65
C ALA A 59 -3.01 -9.64 -2.19
N CYS A 60 -3.97 -8.93 -1.60
CA CYS A 60 -4.47 -9.21 -0.25
C CYS A 60 -5.15 -10.58 -0.17
N SER A 61 -5.89 -10.98 -1.21
CA SER A 61 -6.50 -12.31 -1.28
C SER A 61 -5.47 -13.44 -1.37
N LEU A 62 -4.34 -13.22 -2.05
CA LEU A 62 -3.23 -14.17 -2.09
C LEU A 62 -2.47 -14.27 -0.76
N ARG A 63 -2.56 -13.24 0.09
CA ARG A 63 -1.77 -13.09 1.31
C ARG A 63 -2.60 -12.48 2.46
N PRO A 64 -3.64 -13.17 2.93
CA PRO A 64 -4.60 -12.62 3.91
C PRO A 64 -4.00 -12.33 5.30
N GLU A 65 -2.83 -12.90 5.60
CA GLU A 65 -2.12 -12.73 6.88
C GLU A 65 -0.97 -11.72 6.80
N ASP A 66 -0.69 -11.15 5.62
CA ASP A 66 0.39 -10.19 5.44
C ASP A 66 -0.04 -8.80 5.95
N GLY A 67 0.28 -8.52 7.21
CA GLY A 67 -0.07 -7.27 7.87
C GLY A 67 0.57 -6.04 7.20
N GLU A 68 1.78 -6.15 6.65
CA GLU A 68 2.45 -5.05 5.95
C GLU A 68 1.75 -4.74 4.62
N LEU A 69 1.27 -5.76 3.92
CA LEU A 69 0.44 -5.58 2.74
C LEU A 69 -0.92 -4.96 3.08
N ALA A 70 -1.52 -5.36 4.20
CA ALA A 70 -2.75 -4.75 4.70
C ALA A 70 -2.56 -3.26 5.08
N LEU A 71 -1.45 -2.87 5.74
CA LEU A 71 -1.14 -1.46 5.98
C LEU A 71 -0.98 -0.68 4.67
N PHE A 72 -0.24 -1.24 3.71
CA PHE A 72 -0.10 -0.62 2.39
C PHE A 72 -1.47 -0.44 1.71
N ALA A 73 -2.36 -1.44 1.82
CA ALA A 73 -3.71 -1.35 1.28
C ALA A 73 -4.53 -0.26 1.97
N ALA A 74 -4.43 -0.15 3.30
CA ALA A 74 -5.11 0.87 4.08
C ALA A 74 -4.74 2.29 3.61
N GLU A 75 -3.43 2.57 3.48
CA GLU A 75 -2.93 3.86 2.99
C GLU A 75 -3.37 4.16 1.56
N MET A 76 -3.30 3.17 0.67
CA MET A 76 -3.74 3.28 -0.72
C MET A 76 -5.22 3.64 -0.84
N HIS A 77 -6.09 2.91 -0.16
CA HIS A 77 -7.52 3.22 -0.13
C HIS A 77 -7.81 4.59 0.48
N SER A 78 -7.07 4.97 1.54
CA SER A 78 -7.22 6.29 2.17
C SER A 78 -6.90 7.43 1.21
N ARG A 79 -5.81 7.33 0.43
CA ARG A 79 -5.45 8.36 -0.56
C ARG A 79 -6.49 8.52 -1.68
N LEU A 80 -7.20 7.44 -1.99
CA LEU A 80 -8.24 7.42 -3.02
C LEU A 80 -9.65 7.70 -2.47
N GLY A 81 -9.78 8.10 -1.19
CA GLY A 81 -11.06 8.43 -0.57
C GLY A 81 -11.94 7.24 -0.19
N ASN A 82 -11.41 6.01 -0.28
CA ASN A 82 -12.13 4.78 0.05
C ASN A 82 -12.02 4.46 1.54
N GLU A 83 -12.62 5.29 2.40
CA GLU A 83 -12.44 5.27 3.86
C GLU A 83 -12.84 3.95 4.52
N GLU A 84 -13.91 3.32 4.06
CA GLU A 84 -14.40 2.05 4.61
C GLU A 84 -13.38 0.93 4.37
N ALA A 85 -12.88 0.81 3.13
CA ALA A 85 -11.86 -0.16 2.77
C ALA A 85 -10.53 0.14 3.48
N ALA A 86 -10.15 1.42 3.59
CA ALA A 86 -8.96 1.83 4.33
C ALA A 86 -9.03 1.37 5.79
N SER A 87 -10.17 1.59 6.45
CA SER A 87 -10.39 1.19 7.84
C SER A 87 -10.43 -0.33 8.01
N ARG A 88 -11.01 -1.05 7.05
CA ARG A 88 -11.03 -2.52 7.05
C ARG A 88 -9.61 -3.09 7.00
N HIS A 89 -8.78 -2.58 6.11
CA HIS A 89 -7.39 -3.02 5.95
C HIS A 89 -6.50 -2.60 7.14
N LEU A 90 -6.72 -1.44 7.74
CA LEU A 90 -6.01 -1.03 8.96
C LEU A 90 -6.30 -1.99 10.12
N ARG A 91 -7.57 -2.36 10.33
CA ARG A 91 -7.97 -3.33 11.36
C ARG A 91 -7.41 -4.72 11.10
N SER A 92 -7.35 -5.17 9.84
CA SER A 92 -6.81 -6.49 9.52
C SER A 92 -5.29 -6.59 9.73
N ALA A 93 -4.58 -5.46 9.75
CA ALA A 93 -3.16 -5.40 10.07
C ALA A 93 -2.86 -5.40 11.58
N GLU A 94 -3.85 -5.12 12.43
CA GLU A 94 -3.69 -5.03 13.89
C GLU A 94 -3.19 -6.37 14.45
N GLY A 95 -2.14 -6.32 15.29
CA GLY A 95 -1.47 -7.51 15.83
C GLY A 95 -0.67 -8.33 14.82
N ARG A 96 -0.64 -7.95 13.53
CA ARG A 96 0.14 -8.63 12.46
C ARG A 96 1.35 -7.85 11.98
N VAL A 97 1.50 -6.62 12.46
CA VAL A 97 2.65 -5.74 12.23
C VAL A 97 3.22 -5.27 13.56
N ARG A 98 4.36 -4.58 13.53
CA ARG A 98 4.87 -3.89 14.71
C ARG A 98 3.90 -2.79 15.13
N ASP A 99 3.65 -2.64 16.43
CA ASP A 99 2.83 -1.58 17.03
C ASP A 99 3.12 -0.19 16.44
N VAL A 100 4.41 0.15 16.32
CA VAL A 100 4.86 1.44 15.76
C VAL A 100 4.40 1.63 14.31
N ALA A 101 4.47 0.58 13.48
CA ALA A 101 4.03 0.63 12.09
C ALA A 101 2.51 0.78 12.01
N TRP A 102 1.77 0.07 12.86
CA TRP A 102 0.31 0.18 12.93
C TRP A 102 -0.14 1.58 13.35
N HIS A 103 0.43 2.12 14.44
CA HIS A 103 0.11 3.47 14.92
C HIS A 103 0.46 4.55 13.89
N ARG A 104 1.59 4.41 13.18
CA ARG A 104 1.94 5.32 12.10
C ARG A 104 0.89 5.33 10.99
N ALA A 105 0.44 4.16 10.54
CA ALA A 105 -0.62 4.07 9.53
C ALA A 105 -1.94 4.64 10.05
N ALA A 106 -2.33 4.32 11.29
CA ALA A 106 -3.54 4.84 11.92
C ALA A 106 -3.52 6.38 12.01
N ALA A 107 -2.37 6.98 12.35
CA ALA A 107 -2.19 8.41 12.39
C ALA A 107 -2.36 9.05 11.00
N ILE A 108 -1.73 8.48 9.98
CA ILE A 108 -1.83 8.95 8.58
C ILE A 108 -3.29 8.92 8.10
N LEU A 109 -4.00 7.82 8.34
CA LEU A 109 -5.41 7.67 7.95
C LEU A 109 -6.32 8.67 8.68
N SER A 110 -6.10 8.87 9.98
CA SER A 110 -6.87 9.84 10.77
C SER A 110 -6.62 11.27 10.30
N SER A 111 -5.37 11.61 9.96
CA SER A 111 -5.04 12.91 9.34
C SER A 111 -5.75 13.11 8.01
N ALA A 112 -5.82 12.09 7.16
CA ALA A 112 -6.48 12.17 5.86
C ALA A 112 -8.00 12.45 5.99
N ARG A 113 -8.62 12.04 7.10
CA ARG A 113 -10.03 12.32 7.43
C ARG A 113 -10.24 13.66 8.16
N GLY A 114 -9.18 14.38 8.48
CA GLY A 114 -9.26 15.61 9.30
C GLY A 114 -9.39 15.36 10.80
N GLU A 115 -9.24 14.13 11.28
CA GLU A 115 -9.32 13.73 12.69
C GLU A 115 -7.98 14.00 13.41
N LEU A 116 -7.56 15.28 13.44
CA LEU A 116 -6.22 15.67 13.88
C LEU A 116 -5.89 15.26 15.33
N ALA A 117 -6.88 15.30 16.24
CA ALA A 117 -6.69 14.87 17.62
C ALA A 117 -6.42 13.36 17.74
N VAL A 118 -7.11 12.55 16.92
CA VAL A 118 -6.90 11.09 16.87
C VAL A 118 -5.53 10.79 16.27
N SER A 119 -5.16 11.50 15.20
CA SER A 119 -3.84 11.40 14.58
C SER A 119 -2.72 11.71 15.57
N LEU A 120 -2.85 12.81 16.33
CA LEU A 120 -1.87 13.19 17.35
C LEU A 120 -1.70 12.11 18.42
N GLY A 121 -2.80 11.55 18.93
CA GLY A 121 -2.74 10.47 19.91
C GLY A 121 -1.97 9.25 19.39
N HIS A 122 -2.11 8.91 18.10
CA HIS A 122 -1.32 7.83 17.50
C HIS A 122 0.16 8.21 17.32
N TRP A 123 0.48 9.45 16.97
CA TRP A 123 1.88 9.91 16.91
C TRP A 123 2.57 9.90 18.27
N GLU A 124 1.86 10.22 19.35
CA GLU A 124 2.37 10.07 20.72
C GLU A 124 2.72 8.61 21.04
N GLN A 125 1.89 7.65 20.59
CA GLN A 125 2.18 6.22 20.75
C GLN A 125 3.41 5.78 19.96
N VAL A 126 3.65 6.37 18.78
CA VAL A 126 4.87 6.13 17.98
C VAL A 126 6.10 6.62 18.74
N LEU A 127 6.09 7.87 19.21
CA LEU A 127 7.22 8.48 19.93
C LEU A 127 7.54 7.77 21.24
N ALA A 128 6.53 7.27 21.95
CA ALA A 128 6.74 6.53 23.20
C ALA A 128 7.41 5.15 23.02
N ARG A 129 7.54 4.67 21.78
CA ARG A 129 8.06 3.33 21.43
C ARG A 129 9.32 3.37 20.55
N GLU A 130 9.84 4.56 20.24
CA GLU A 130 11.16 4.76 19.62
C GLU A 130 12.28 4.76 20.67
#